data_AF-A0A5D0CLG9-F1
#
_entry.id   AF-A0A5D0CLG9-F1
#
_cell.length_a   1.000
_cell.length_b   1.000
_cell.length_c   1.000
_cell.angle_alpha   90.00
_cell.angle_beta   90.00
_cell.angle_gamma   90.00
#
_symmetry.space_group_name_H-M   'P 1'
#
loop_
_entity.id
_entity.type
_entity.pdbx_description
1 polymer ?
#
loop_
_entity_poly.entity_id
_entity_poly.type
_entity_poly.pdbx_seq_one_letter_code
_entity_poly.pdbx_strand_id
1 'polypeptide(L)'
;MTSSTINYALNEEGWLRKLIAGRRLLLVGNAAPALAERLAAEGCRICGVIAPVNGIHDADRIVKQAAGIEFDLALVAAGIAAVTICAGIAAESGKAALDFGHMADKLVSGEVPLI
;
A
#
# COMPACT_ATOMS: atom_id res chain seq x y z
N MET A 1 -15.11 14.97 -11.58
CA MET A 1 -14.67 15.14 -10.19
C MET A 1 -13.53 14.17 -9.94
N THR A 2 -12.38 14.63 -9.48
CA THR A 2 -11.31 13.77 -8.97
C THR A 2 -11.52 13.60 -7.46
N SER A 3 -11.74 12.38 -6.99
CA SER A 3 -11.81 12.10 -5.56
C SER A 3 -10.42 11.82 -5.02
N SER A 4 -10.01 12.54 -3.97
CA SER A 4 -8.79 12.29 -3.21
C SER A 4 -8.84 10.98 -2.41
N THR A 5 -9.98 10.27 -2.45
CA THR A 5 -10.25 9.05 -1.68
C THR A 5 -10.66 7.87 -2.58
N ILE A 6 -10.02 7.76 -3.75
CA ILE A 6 -10.31 6.68 -4.71
C ILE A 6 -10.15 5.28 -4.10
N ASN A 7 -9.27 5.12 -3.11
CA ASN A 7 -9.09 3.90 -2.33
C ASN A 7 -10.38 3.42 -1.63
N TYR A 8 -11.21 4.33 -1.10
CA TYR A 8 -12.51 3.96 -0.50
C TYR A 8 -13.50 3.47 -1.55
N ALA A 9 -13.69 4.23 -2.62
CA ALA A 9 -14.59 3.85 -3.71
C ALA A 9 -14.19 2.49 -4.33
N LEU A 10 -12.89 2.24 -4.52
CA LEU A 10 -12.40 0.94 -4.99
C LEU A 10 -12.81 -0.21 -4.07
N ASN A 11 -12.78 -0.03 -2.76
CA ASN A 11 -13.18 -1.08 -1.82
C ASN A 11 -14.70 -1.26 -1.74
N GLU A 12 -15.45 -0.16 -1.67
CA GLU A 12 -16.92 -0.18 -1.63
C GLU A 12 -17.53 -0.87 -2.86
N GLU A 13 -16.92 -0.68 -4.03
CA GLU A 13 -17.34 -1.32 -5.27
C GLU A 13 -16.70 -2.71 -5.51
N GLY A 14 -15.88 -3.22 -4.57
CA GLY A 14 -15.21 -4.53 -4.67
C GLY A 14 -14.08 -4.60 -5.72
N TRP A 15 -13.65 -3.46 -6.27
CA TRP A 15 -12.53 -3.38 -7.20
C TRP A 15 -11.18 -3.52 -6.50
N LEU A 16 -11.07 -3.10 -5.24
CA LEU A 16 -9.83 -3.17 -4.49
C LEU A 16 -9.37 -4.62 -4.34
N ARG A 17 -10.27 -5.51 -3.94
CA ARG A 17 -9.96 -6.94 -3.84
C ARG A 17 -9.53 -7.53 -5.18
N LYS A 18 -10.21 -7.18 -6.27
CA LYS A 18 -9.83 -7.60 -7.63
C LYS A 18 -8.46 -7.06 -8.04
N LEU A 19 -8.14 -5.83 -7.62
CA LEU A 19 -6.86 -5.19 -7.91
C LEU A 19 -5.71 -5.92 -7.21
N ILE A 20 -5.89 -6.35 -5.96
CA ILE A 20 -4.82 -6.96 -5.16
C ILE A 20 -4.77 -8.49 -5.25
N ALA A 21 -5.88 -9.15 -5.60
CA ALA A 21 -5.96 -10.61 -5.67
C ALA A 21 -4.94 -11.20 -6.66
N GLY A 22 -4.22 -12.22 -6.22
CA GLY A 22 -3.22 -12.93 -7.02
C GLY A 22 -1.89 -12.19 -7.23
N ARG A 23 -1.76 -10.94 -6.74
CA ARG A 23 -0.52 -10.14 -6.84
C ARG A 23 0.39 -10.33 -5.62
N ARG A 24 1.71 -10.23 -5.85
CA ARG A 24 2.71 -10.05 -4.79
C ARG A 24 2.67 -8.60 -4.32
N LEU A 25 2.22 -8.40 -3.08
CA LEU A 25 2.02 -7.09 -2.49
C LEU A 25 3.23 -6.66 -1.67
N LEU A 26 3.73 -5.46 -1.93
CA LEU A 26 4.65 -4.74 -1.05
C LEU A 26 3.83 -3.74 -0.23
N LEU A 27 3.95 -3.79 1.10
CA LEU A 27 3.24 -2.86 1.99
C LEU A 27 4.22 -1.86 2.60
N VAL A 28 3.87 -0.58 2.55
CA VAL A 28 4.75 0.50 3.02
C VAL A 28 3.96 1.43 3.94
N GLY A 29 4.52 1.75 5.11
CA GLY A 29 3.89 2.68 6.07
C GLY A 29 3.84 2.13 7.49
N ASN A 30 3.47 2.98 8.44
CA ASN A 30 3.46 2.61 9.86
C ASN A 30 2.39 1.56 10.19
N ALA A 31 1.27 1.55 9.46
CA ALA A 31 0.24 0.53 9.56
C ALA A 31 0.57 -0.75 8.76
N ALA A 32 1.65 -0.76 7.97
CA ALA A 32 1.95 -1.86 7.05
C ALA A 32 2.15 -3.23 7.74
N PRO A 33 2.78 -3.36 8.92
CA PRO A 33 2.89 -4.64 9.60
C PRO A 33 1.52 -5.25 9.95
N ALA A 34 0.63 -4.46 10.56
CA ALA A 34 -0.71 -4.93 10.91
C ALA A 34 -1.58 -5.18 9.66
N LEU A 35 -1.43 -4.36 8.63
CA LEU A 35 -2.11 -4.56 7.36
C LEU A 35 -1.64 -5.85 6.67
N ALA A 36 -0.36 -6.21 6.80
CA ALA A 36 0.20 -7.46 6.26
C ALA A 36 -0.49 -8.67 6.89
N GLU A 37 -0.61 -8.68 8.22
CA GLU A 37 -1.29 -9.76 8.94
C GLU A 37 -2.75 -9.89 8.49
N ARG A 38 -3.47 -8.77 8.41
CA ARG A 38 -4.86 -8.76 7.96
C ARG A 38 -5.02 -9.28 6.53
N LEU A 39 -4.25 -8.75 5.58
CA LEU A 39 -4.35 -9.15 4.17
C LEU A 39 -3.88 -10.59 3.93
N ALA A 40 -2.88 -11.06 4.67
CA ALA A 40 -2.43 -12.45 4.63
C ALA A 40 -3.52 -13.41 5.12
N ALA A 41 -4.26 -13.05 6.18
CA ALA A 41 -5.42 -13.82 6.66
C ALA A 41 -6.55 -13.89 5.62
N GLU A 42 -6.68 -12.88 4.75
CA GLU A 42 -7.61 -12.84 3.62
C GLU A 42 -7.05 -13.56 2.35
N GLY A 43 -5.88 -14.20 2.45
CA GLY A 43 -5.26 -14.98 1.37
C GLY A 43 -4.41 -14.18 0.39
N CYS A 44 -4.09 -12.92 0.69
CA CYS A 44 -3.19 -12.10 -0.14
C CYS A 44 -1.73 -12.53 0.03
N ARG A 45 -0.92 -12.37 -1.03
CA ARG A 45 0.51 -12.69 -1.01
C ARG A 45 1.33 -11.47 -0.64
N ILE A 46 1.85 -11.41 0.58
CA ILE A 46 2.74 -10.33 1.02
C ILE A 46 4.19 -10.72 0.75
N CYS A 47 4.90 -9.93 -0.05
CA CYS A 47 6.30 -10.19 -0.42
C CYS A 47 7.30 -9.29 0.31
N GLY A 48 6.81 -8.23 0.95
CA GLY A 48 7.63 -7.33 1.75
C GLY A 48 6.79 -6.36 2.55
N VAL A 49 7.35 -5.91 3.66
CA VAL A 49 6.80 -4.85 4.52
C VAL A 49 7.93 -3.87 4.80
N ILE A 50 7.71 -2.58 4.52
CA ILE A 50 8.66 -1.51 4.83
C ILE A 50 8.01 -0.55 5.83
N ALA A 51 8.52 -0.57 7.06
CA ALA A 51 8.11 0.27 8.17
C ALA A 51 9.30 0.52 9.12
N PRO A 52 9.32 1.61 9.89
CA PRO A 52 8.39 2.75 9.84
C PRO A 52 8.68 3.65 8.63
N VAL A 53 7.79 4.63 8.39
CA VAL A 53 8.02 5.77 7.50
C VAL A 53 7.90 7.05 8.33
N ASN A 54 9.02 7.73 8.54
CA ASN A 54 9.10 8.94 9.37
C ASN A 54 9.00 10.21 8.50
N GLY A 55 7.90 10.32 7.76
CA GLY A 55 7.64 11.46 6.88
C GLY A 55 8.54 11.50 5.65
N ILE A 56 8.65 12.69 5.05
CA ILE A 56 9.22 12.85 3.71
C ILE A 56 10.72 12.52 3.62
N HIS A 57 11.47 12.68 4.71
CA HIS A 57 12.90 12.40 4.73
C HIS A 57 13.23 10.91 4.52
N ASP A 58 12.28 10.03 4.78
CA ASP A 58 12.43 8.60 4.55
C ASP A 58 12.14 8.19 3.10
N ALA A 59 11.57 9.06 2.25
CA ALA A 59 11.10 8.68 0.92
C ALA A 59 12.18 7.97 0.08
N ASP A 60 13.39 8.54 0.00
CA ASP A 60 14.50 7.95 -0.75
C ASP A 60 14.94 6.58 -0.19
N ARG A 61 14.96 6.44 1.14
CA ARG A 61 15.27 5.17 1.81
C ARG A 61 14.23 4.10 1.43
N ILE A 62 12.96 4.47 1.47
CA ILE A 62 11.85 3.57 1.16
C ILE A 62 11.90 3.12 -0.30
N VAL A 63 12.11 4.05 -1.23
CA VAL A 63 12.21 3.76 -2.67
C VAL A 63 13.39 2.81 -2.95
N LYS A 64 14.55 3.04 -2.34
CA LYS A 64 15.72 2.15 -2.48
C LYS A 64 15.46 0.75 -1.91
N GLN A 65 14.77 0.64 -0.77
CA GLN A 65 14.41 -0.66 -0.20
C GLN A 65 13.40 -1.38 -1.10
N ALA A 66 12.40 -0.68 -1.62
CA ALA A 66 11.41 -1.23 -2.53
C ALA A 66 12.04 -1.78 -3.82
N ALA A 67 13.04 -1.10 -4.38
CA ALA A 67 13.76 -1.56 -5.58
C ALA A 67 14.48 -2.91 -5.39
N GLY A 68 14.79 -3.29 -4.15
CA GLY A 68 15.39 -4.59 -3.83
C GLY A 68 14.38 -5.72 -3.59
N ILE A 69 13.08 -5.45 -3.70
CA ILE A 69 12.00 -6.40 -3.42
C ILE A 69 11.24 -6.70 -4.73
N GLU A 70 10.97 -7.97 -4.95
CA GLU A 70 10.22 -8.44 -6.10
C GLU A 70 8.71 -8.42 -5.82
N PHE A 71 7.99 -7.44 -6.38
CA PHE A 71 6.55 -7.25 -6.18
C PHE A 71 5.81 -6.89 -7.49
N ASP A 72 4.48 -6.98 -7.45
CA ASP A 72 3.60 -6.62 -8.57
C ASP A 72 2.82 -5.33 -8.31
N LEU A 73 2.52 -5.03 -7.04
CA LEU A 73 1.82 -3.82 -6.60
C LEU A 73 2.31 -3.40 -5.21
N ALA A 74 2.63 -2.11 -5.03
CA ALA A 74 2.89 -1.52 -3.71
C ALA A 74 1.65 -0.80 -3.16
N LEU A 75 1.31 -1.04 -1.89
CA LEU A 75 0.29 -0.28 -1.15
C LEU A 75 0.99 0.61 -0.12
N VAL A 76 0.82 1.93 -0.23
CA VAL A 76 1.59 2.92 0.54
C VAL A 76 0.66 3.72 1.44
N ALA A 77 0.78 3.55 2.76
CA ALA A 77 0.06 4.30 3.79
C ALA A 77 1.04 5.13 4.63
N ALA A 78 1.54 6.23 4.05
CA ALA A 78 2.66 7.01 4.60
C ALA A 78 2.35 8.52 4.81
N GLY A 79 1.05 8.87 4.90
CA GLY A 79 0.61 10.26 5.06
C GLY A 79 1.15 11.16 3.95
N ILE A 80 1.70 12.32 4.31
CA ILE A 80 2.22 13.32 3.35
C ILE A 80 3.30 12.74 2.41
N ALA A 81 4.07 11.75 2.88
CA ALA A 81 5.14 11.15 2.08
C ALA A 81 4.62 10.15 1.02
N ALA A 82 3.35 9.73 1.08
CA ALA A 82 2.82 8.64 0.26
C ALA A 82 2.93 8.94 -1.25
N VAL A 83 2.55 10.15 -1.69
CA VAL A 83 2.62 10.53 -3.11
C VAL A 83 4.06 10.48 -3.63
N THR A 84 5.01 11.04 -2.88
CA THR A 84 6.44 11.03 -3.27
C THR A 84 6.99 9.60 -3.32
N ILE A 85 6.64 8.77 -2.35
CA ILE A 85 7.04 7.36 -2.31
C ILE A 85 6.43 6.60 -3.50
N CYS A 86 5.15 6.77 -3.78
CA CYS A 86 4.48 6.12 -4.92
C CYS A 86 5.15 6.51 -6.25
N ALA A 87 5.41 7.80 -6.45
CA ALA A 87 6.08 8.30 -7.64
C ALA A 87 7.51 7.74 -7.78
N GLY A 88 8.27 7.71 -6.68
CA GLY A 88 9.62 7.15 -6.67
C GLY A 88 9.65 5.64 -6.92
N ILE A 89 8.75 4.87 -6.30
CA ILE A 89 8.61 3.44 -6.56
C ILE A 89 8.30 3.20 -8.03
N ALA A 90 7.35 3.94 -8.61
CA ALA A 90 6.99 3.80 -10.01
C ALA A 90 8.16 4.12 -10.95
N ALA A 91 8.94 5.16 -10.64
CA ALA A 91 10.10 5.57 -11.44
C ALA A 91 11.23 4.55 -11.36
N GLU A 92 11.57 4.06 -10.17
CA GLU A 92 12.74 3.18 -9.96
C GLU A 92 12.47 1.70 -10.26
N SER A 93 11.25 1.22 -10.01
CA SER A 93 10.91 -0.21 -10.19
C SER A 93 10.07 -0.49 -11.44
N GLY A 94 9.49 0.55 -12.07
CA GLY A 94 8.52 0.39 -13.16
C GLY A 94 7.22 -0.30 -12.74
N LYS A 95 6.97 -0.49 -11.43
CA LYS A 95 5.78 -1.13 -10.88
C LYS A 95 4.76 -0.11 -10.41
N ALA A 96 3.48 -0.52 -10.39
CA ALA A 96 2.42 0.32 -9.86
C ALA A 96 2.55 0.45 -8.32
N ALA A 97 2.30 1.67 -7.82
CA ALA A 97 2.16 1.96 -6.40
C ALA A 97 0.86 2.74 -6.18
N LEU A 98 0.09 2.35 -5.16
CA LEU A 98 -1.17 2.96 -4.79
C LEU A 98 -1.03 3.65 -3.44
N ASP A 99 -1.34 4.95 -3.40
CA ASP A 99 -1.55 5.64 -2.13
C ASP A 99 -2.81 5.07 -1.47
N PHE A 100 -2.58 4.40 -0.34
CA PHE A 100 -3.58 3.66 0.39
C PHE A 100 -4.15 4.47 1.55
N GLY A 101 -3.51 5.58 1.93
CA GLY A 101 -3.97 6.49 2.99
C GLY A 101 -4.51 5.78 4.23
N HIS A 102 -5.60 6.31 4.78
CA HIS A 102 -6.29 5.75 5.96
C HIS A 102 -7.09 4.46 5.69
N MET A 103 -7.16 3.96 4.44
CA MET A 103 -7.77 2.65 4.18
C MET A 103 -7.02 1.54 4.91
N ALA A 104 -5.69 1.68 5.07
CA ALA A 104 -4.90 0.76 5.86
C ALA A 104 -5.45 0.63 7.29
N ASP A 105 -5.67 1.76 7.96
CA ASP A 105 -6.16 1.80 9.34
C ASP A 105 -7.57 1.20 9.46
N LYS A 106 -8.45 1.50 8.49
CA LYS A 106 -9.83 0.98 8.47
C LYS A 106 -9.90 -0.53 8.25
N LEU A 107 -9.06 -1.08 7.37
CA LEU A 107 -8.96 -2.52 7.15
C LEU A 107 -8.35 -3.23 8.36
N VAL A 108 -7.31 -2.63 8.98
CA VAL A 108 -6.66 -3.18 10.19
C VAL A 108 -7.63 -3.22 11.36
N SER A 109 -8.36 -2.13 11.61
CA SER A 109 -9.36 -2.06 12.70
C SER A 109 -10.59 -2.93 12.45
N GLY A 110 -10.83 -3.35 11.21
CA GLY A 110 -12.05 -4.07 10.82
C GLY A 110 -13.27 -3.18 10.69
N GLU A 111 -13.11 -1.84 10.72
CA GLU A 111 -14.19 -0.89 10.44
C GLU A 111 -14.77 -1.12 9.04
N VAL A 112 -13.91 -1.48 8.09
CA VAL A 112 -14.31 -1.90 6.74
C VAL A 112 -13.78 -3.29 6.43
N PRO A 113 -14.60 -4.18 5.85
CA PRO A 113 -14.11 -5.44 5.30
C PRO A 113 -13.40 -5.19 3.95
N LEU A 114 -12.53 -6.11 3.57
CA LEU A 114 -12.05 -6.23 2.19
C LEU A 114 -13.12 -6.97 1.39
N ILE A 115 -13.82 -6.27 0.49
CA ILE A 115 -14.99 -6.80 -0.22
C ILE A 115 -14.59 -7.38 -1.57
#